data_AF-A0A221MB69-F1
#
_entry.id   AF-A0A221MB69-F1
#
_cell.length_a   1.000
_cell.length_b   1.000
_cell.length_c   1.000
_cell.angle_alpha   90.00
_cell.angle_beta   90.00
_cell.angle_gamma   90.00
#
_symmetry.space_group_name_H-M   'P 1'
#
loop_
_entity.id
_entity.type
_entity.pdbx_description
1 polymer ?
#
loop_
_entity_poly.entity_id
_entity_poly.type
_entity_poly.pdbx_seq_one_letter_code
_entity_poly.pdbx_strand_id
1 'polypeptide(L)' 'MRLASTKLIKPGTIVGQTVFNEGGKVLIQKGLGLTEKMINRLVFQGITYIYIVDELTNDIQIEQ' A
#
# COMPACT_ATOMS: atom_id res chain seq x y z
N MET A 1 6.10 9.40 -1.08
CA MET A 1 5.57 8.10 -1.58
C MET A 1 6.62 7.43 -2.43
N ARG A 2 6.75 6.11 -2.37
CA ARG A 2 7.67 5.33 -3.23
C ARG A 2 7.02 4.06 -3.75
N LEU A 3 7.50 3.56 -4.89
CA LEU A 3 7.09 2.27 -5.44
C LEU A 3 7.86 1.15 -4.72
N ALA A 4 7.14 0.15 -4.19
CA ALA A 4 7.73 -0.97 -3.47
C ALA A 4 7.21 -2.30 -4.01
N SER A 5 8.10 -3.30 -4.08
CA SER A 5 7.71 -4.65 -4.50
C SER A 5 6.94 -5.34 -3.39
N THR A 6 5.78 -5.92 -3.70
CA THR A 6 4.89 -6.65 -2.76
C THR A 6 5.57 -7.81 -2.03
N LYS A 7 6.67 -8.34 -2.59
CA LYS A 7 7.49 -9.38 -1.95
C LYS A 7 8.42 -8.88 -0.85
N LEU A 8 8.71 -7.58 -0.80
CA LEU A 8 9.65 -6.95 0.14
C LEU A 8 8.97 -6.10 1.21
N ILE A 9 7.64 -5.92 1.09
CA ILE A 9 6.87 -5.07 2.00
C ILE A 9 6.55 -5.86 3.27
N LYS A 10 6.64 -5.19 4.41
CA LYS A 10 6.33 -5.78 5.72
C LYS A 10 4.92 -5.39 6.19
N PRO A 11 4.25 -6.23 6.98
CA PRO A 11 3.03 -5.84 7.67
C PRO A 11 3.23 -4.53 8.46
N GLY A 12 2.21 -3.68 8.51
CA GLY A 12 2.25 -2.33 9.08
C GLY A 12 2.64 -1.23 8.09
N THR A 13 3.18 -1.58 6.91
CA THR A 13 3.52 -0.57 5.89
C THR A 13 2.27 0.15 5.38
N ILE A 14 2.28 1.48 5.36
CA ILE A 14 1.14 2.28 4.93
C ILE A 14 1.06 2.36 3.40
N VAL A 15 -0.14 2.12 2.88
CA VAL A 15 -0.45 2.18 1.45
C VAL A 15 -0.55 3.62 1.00
N GLY A 16 0.25 3.99 0.00
CA GLY A 16 0.29 5.34 -0.55
C GLY A 16 -0.81 5.62 -1.57
N GLN A 17 -1.33 4.58 -2.25
CA GLN A 17 -2.40 4.71 -3.24
C GLN A 17 -3.37 3.54 -3.17
N THR A 18 -4.67 3.81 -3.33
CA THR A 18 -5.70 2.77 -3.38
C THR A 18 -5.40 1.78 -4.50
N VAL A 19 -5.34 0.50 -4.14
CA VAL A 19 -5.15 -0.62 -5.07
C VAL A 19 -6.52 -1.13 -5.48
N PHE A 20 -6.72 -1.32 -6.77
CA PHE A 20 -7.94 -1.89 -7.34
C PHE A 20 -7.64 -3.28 -7.88
N ASN A 21 -8.64 -4.16 -7.88
CA ASN A 21 -8.56 -5.41 -8.62
C ASN A 21 -8.86 -5.19 -10.12
N GLU A 22 -8.73 -6.24 -10.92
CA GLU A 22 -9.01 -6.20 -12.37
C GLU A 22 -10.45 -5.76 -12.70
N GLY A 23 -11.40 -5.98 -11.78
CA GLY A 23 -12.79 -5.56 -11.92
C GLY A 23 -13.08 -4.12 -11.46
N GLY A 24 -12.05 -3.31 -11.18
CA GLY A 24 -12.20 -1.92 -10.74
C GLY A 24 -12.71 -1.75 -9.30
N LYS A 25 -12.83 -2.84 -8.52
CA LYS A 25 -13.22 -2.77 -7.11
C LYS A 25 -12.00 -2.49 -6.24
N VAL A 26 -12.20 -1.70 -5.19
CA VAL A 26 -11.15 -1.42 -4.20
C VAL A 26 -10.69 -2.73 -3.55
N LEU A 27 -9.40 -3.01 -3.68
CA LEU A 27 -8.72 -4.13 -3.04
C LEU A 27 -8.14 -3.70 -1.69
N ILE A 28 -7.45 -2.56 -1.69
CA ILE A 28 -6.82 -1.96 -0.52
C ILE A 28 -6.93 -0.45 -0.61
N GLN A 29 -7.40 0.20 0.44
CA GLN A 29 -7.55 1.65 0.49
C GLN A 29 -6.23 2.33 0.86
N LYS A 30 -5.98 3.52 0.29
CA LYS A 30 -4.90 4.42 0.70
C LYS A 30 -4.98 4.72 2.21
N GLY A 31 -3.82 4.84 2.85
CA GLY A 31 -3.70 5.22 4.26
C GLY A 31 -3.80 4.05 5.23
N LEU A 32 -4.11 2.84 4.76
CA LEU A 32 -4.15 1.64 5.60
C LEU A 32 -2.77 1.01 5.75
N GLY A 33 -2.49 0.49 6.94
CA GLY A 33 -1.38 -0.42 7.19
C GLY A 33 -1.67 -1.79 6.61
N LEU A 34 -0.75 -2.31 5.80
CA LEU A 34 -0.87 -3.63 5.21
C LEU A 34 -0.83 -4.72 6.28
N THR A 35 -1.78 -5.65 6.23
CA THR A 35 -1.68 -6.90 6.98
C THR A 35 -0.99 -7.97 6.14
N GLU A 36 -0.46 -9.01 6.77
CA GLU A 36 0.10 -10.17 6.06
C GLU A 36 -0.90 -10.78 5.07
N LYS A 37 -2.18 -10.89 5.47
CA LYS A 37 -3.26 -11.36 4.60
C LYS A 37 -3.45 -10.48 3.36
N MET A 38 -3.35 -9.16 3.51
CA MET A 38 -3.44 -8.22 2.38
C MET A 38 -2.25 -8.35 1.44
N ILE A 39 -1.03 -8.49 1.98
CA ILE A 39 0.19 -8.71 1.19
C ILE A 39 0.08 -10.00 0.38
N ASN A 40 -0.34 -11.09 1.01
CA ASN A 40 -0.55 -12.37 0.33
C ASN A 40 -1.60 -12.26 -0.78
N ARG A 41 -2.67 -11.49 -0.57
CA ARG A 41 -3.69 -11.25 -1.60
C ARG A 41 -3.14 -10.46 -2.79
N LEU A 42 -2.29 -9.46 -2.56
CA LEU A 42 -1.64 -8.72 -3.65
C LEU A 42 -0.78 -9.65 -4.51
N VAL A 43 0.06 -10.47 -3.88
CA VAL A 43 0.92 -11.43 -4.57
C VAL A 43 0.09 -12.46 -5.34
N PHE A 44 -0.98 -12.98 -4.72
CA PHE A 44 -1.89 -13.94 -5.35
C PHE A 44 -2.59 -13.38 -6.60
N GLN A 45 -2.93 -12.08 -6.61
CA GLN A 45 -3.51 -11.41 -7.78
C GLN A 45 -2.47 -10.92 -8.80
N GLY A 46 -1.19 -11.30 -8.66
CA GLY A 46 -0.13 -10.89 -9.58
C GLY A 46 0.30 -9.43 -9.43
N ILE A 47 -0.16 -8.73 -8.38
CA ILE A 47 0.22 -7.35 -8.12
C ILE A 47 1.62 -7.37 -7.49
N THR A 48 2.61 -7.02 -8.30
CA THR A 48 4.03 -7.11 -7.95
C THR A 48 4.60 -5.84 -7.33
N TYR A 49 3.97 -4.69 -7.58
CA TYR A 49 4.39 -3.40 -7.06
C TYR A 49 3.19 -2.57 -6.62
N ILE A 50 3.35 -1.83 -5.53
CA ILE A 50 2.37 -0.85 -5.04
C ILE A 50 3.07 0.42 -4.56
N TYR A 51 2.34 1.53 -4.51
CA TYR A 51 2.82 2.73 -3.85
C TYR A 51 2.64 2.62 -2.34
N ILE A 52 3.72 2.89 -1.60
CA ILE A 52 3.71 2.98 -0.14
C ILE A 52 4.10 4.38 0.32
N VAL A 53 3.65 4.75 1.51
CA VAL A 53 4.11 5.94 2.20
C VAL A 53 5.55 5.70 2.67
N ASP A 54 6.37 6.74 2.55
CA ASP A 54 7.76 6.71 3.01
C ASP A 54 7.85 7.53 4.30
N GLU A 55 8.73 7.15 5.24
CA GLU A 55 8.87 7.81 6.55
C GLU A 55 9.18 9.31 6.42
N LEU A 56 9.79 9.70 5.28
CA LEU A 56 10.03 11.09 4.88
C LEU A 56 8.77 11.95 4.70
N THR A 57 7.57 11.36 4.72
CA THR A 57 6.30 12.08 4.51
C THR A 57 5.44 12.25 5.77
N ASN A 58 5.91 11.83 6.94
CA ASN A 58 5.12 11.89 8.19
C ASN A 58 5.19 13.22 8.96
N ASP A 59 6.09 14.15 8.61
CA ASP A 59 6.30 15.39 9.38
C ASP A 59 5.71 16.67 8.75
N ILE A 60 4.79 16.55 7.80
CA ILE A 60 4.02 17.72 7.33
C ILE A 60 2.62 17.63 7.94
N GLN A 61 2.49 18.02 9.21
CA GLN A 61 1.19 18.48 9.71
C GLN A 61 0.96 19.87 9.13
N ILE A 62 0.07 19.98 8.14
CA ILE A 62 -0.50 21.28 7.77
C ILE A 62 -1.49 21.61 8.88
N GLU A 63 -1.03 22.31 9.91
CA GLU A 63 -1.93 23.02 10.82
C GLU A 63 -2.65 24.12 10.00
N GLN A 64 -3.97 24.09 10.00
CA GLN A 64 -4.83 25.16 9.49
C GLN A 64 -5.37 25.99 10.64
#